data_AF-A0A378UBJ7-F1
#
_entry.id   AF-A0A378UBJ7-F1
#
_cell.length_a   1.000
_cell.length_b   1.000
_cell.length_c   1.000
_cell.angle_alpha   90.00
_cell.angle_beta   90.00
_cell.angle_gamma   90.00
#
_symmetry.space_group_name_H-M   'P 1'
#
loop_
_entity.id
_entity.type
_entity.pdbx_description
1 polymer ?
#
loop_
_entity_poly.entity_id
_entity_poly.type
_entity_poly.pdbx_seq_one_letter_code
_entity_poly.pdbx_strand_id
1 'polypeptide(L)'
;MTDVANPEQMLFTSTAQAFLEKEVPLSRVRELHAQDIPFDTGWWGRAAELGWASLLVPEELGGGSPSGDGVTDLALLAEQAGHTVAPGPLHPVSIVLAGLVEAPGGHEELIESLVAGQTVASWAAYEPTRPFSALQAVTGLGTTATPPRRATASTASRTVSKPAATVTPCWWSPPVTDRSGSSWCRPPPPG
;
A
#
# COMPACT_ATOMS: atom_id res chain seq x y z
N MET A 1 -0.09 33.93 -7.41
CA MET A 1 0.86 33.31 -6.46
C MET A 1 1.98 32.77 -7.33
N THR A 2 3.22 33.18 -7.11
CA THR A 2 4.34 33.15 -8.07
C THR A 2 4.62 31.74 -8.61
N ASP A 3 4.10 31.48 -9.81
CA ASP A 3 4.57 30.46 -10.74
C ASP A 3 5.91 30.94 -11.33
N VAL A 4 6.97 30.84 -10.52
CA VAL A 4 8.32 30.79 -11.05
C VAL A 4 8.64 29.32 -11.07
N ALA A 5 8.50 28.70 -12.24
CA ALA A 5 8.80 27.29 -12.44
C ALA A 5 10.20 26.97 -11.88
N ASN A 6 10.25 26.21 -10.78
CA ASN A 6 11.50 25.76 -10.21
C ASN A 6 12.20 24.87 -11.27
N PRO A 7 13.43 25.22 -11.72
CA PRO A 7 14.16 24.44 -12.70
C PRO A 7 14.34 22.97 -12.31
N GLU A 8 14.50 22.66 -11.03
CA GLU A 8 14.65 21.29 -10.52
C GLU A 8 13.35 20.51 -10.64
N GLN A 9 12.20 21.13 -10.36
CA GLN A 9 10.88 20.51 -10.56
C GLN A 9 10.57 20.28 -12.04
N MET A 10 10.95 21.22 -12.91
CA MET A 10 10.80 21.05 -14.36
C MET A 10 11.64 19.88 -14.87
N LEU A 11 12.90 19.79 -14.43
CA LEU A 11 13.78 18.67 -14.78
C LEU A 11 13.23 17.34 -14.26
N PHE A 12 12.76 17.33 -13.01
CA PHE A 12 12.16 16.15 -12.39
C PHE A 12 10.92 15.67 -13.15
N THR A 13 9.98 16.58 -13.43
CA THR A 13 8.73 16.26 -14.14
C THR A 13 8.99 15.79 -15.57
N SER A 14 9.88 16.46 -16.31
CA SER A 14 10.23 16.05 -17.68
C SER A 14 10.96 14.71 -17.73
N THR A 15 11.80 14.41 -16.73
CA THR A 15 12.45 13.10 -16.59
C THR A 15 11.41 12.02 -16.27
N ALA A 16 10.47 12.29 -15.36
CA ALA A 16 9.40 11.37 -15.03
C ALA A 16 8.52 11.06 -16.25
N GLN A 17 8.14 12.09 -17.01
CA GLN A 17 7.38 11.94 -18.25
C GLN A 17 8.11 11.04 -19.25
N ALA A 18 9.38 11.35 -19.57
CA ALA A 18 10.18 10.57 -20.51
C ALA A 18 10.36 9.11 -20.07
N PHE A 19 10.53 8.89 -18.76
CA PHE A 19 10.60 7.54 -18.19
C PHE A 19 9.30 6.78 -18.37
N LEU A 20 8.15 7.39 -18.06
CA LEU A 20 6.83 6.75 -18.18
C LEU A 20 6.49 6.41 -19.62
N GLU A 21 6.76 7.32 -20.56
CA GLU A 21 6.54 7.10 -22.00
C GLU A 21 7.33 5.89 -22.52
N LYS A 22 8.53 5.67 -21.99
CA LYS A 22 9.40 4.56 -22.39
C LYS A 22 9.04 3.25 -21.70
N GLU A 23 8.89 3.26 -20.38
CA GLU A 23 8.79 2.04 -19.56
C GLU A 23 7.35 1.51 -19.48
N VAL A 24 6.36 2.39 -19.61
CA VAL A 24 4.95 2.07 -19.37
C VAL A 24 4.06 2.56 -20.52
N PRO A 25 4.27 2.09 -21.76
CA PRO A 25 3.37 2.41 -22.85
C PRO A 25 1.99 1.78 -22.60
N LEU A 26 0.92 2.41 -23.08
CA LEU A 26 -0.46 1.95 -22.86
C LEU A 26 -0.72 0.52 -23.35
N SER A 27 0.00 0.05 -24.38
CA SER A 27 -0.04 -1.35 -24.81
C SER A 27 0.39 -2.30 -23.69
N ARG A 28 1.49 -1.97 -22.99
CA ARG A 28 2.00 -2.77 -21.87
C ARG A 28 1.03 -2.80 -20.69
N VAL A 29 0.40 -1.66 -20.38
CA VAL A 29 -0.64 -1.60 -19.33
C VAL A 29 -1.81 -2.53 -19.65
N ARG A 30 -2.26 -2.55 -20.91
CA ARG A 30 -3.34 -3.44 -21.36
C ARG A 30 -2.94 -4.92 -21.32
N GLU A 31 -1.69 -5.24 -21.65
CA GLU A 31 -1.17 -6.61 -21.53
C GLU A 31 -1.16 -7.09 -20.08
N LEU A 32 -0.66 -6.27 -19.15
CA LEU A 32 -0.65 -6.58 -17.72
C LEU A 32 -2.07 -6.82 -17.19
N HIS A 33 -3.01 -5.93 -17.55
CA HIS A 33 -4.42 -6.07 -17.19
C HIS A 33 -5.04 -7.36 -17.76
N ALA A 34 -4.75 -7.71 -19.02
CA ALA A 34 -5.25 -8.94 -19.64
C ALA A 34 -4.70 -10.21 -18.97
N GLN A 35 -3.55 -10.11 -18.31
CA GLN A 35 -2.89 -11.20 -17.59
C GLN A 35 -3.24 -11.23 -16.09
N ASP A 36 -4.11 -10.32 -15.63
CA ASP A 36 -4.43 -10.12 -14.20
C ASP A 36 -3.18 -9.85 -13.34
N ILE A 37 -2.16 -9.22 -13.94
CA ILE A 37 -0.94 -8.78 -13.26
C ILE A 37 -1.13 -7.32 -12.85
N PRO A 38 -1.02 -6.98 -11.56
CA PRO A 38 -1.33 -5.63 -11.08
C PRO A 38 -0.30 -4.61 -11.57
N PHE A 39 0.99 -4.97 -11.52
CA PHE A 39 2.11 -4.20 -12.06
C PHE A 39 3.36 -5.08 -12.13
N ASP A 40 4.38 -4.64 -12.87
CA ASP A 40 5.67 -5.32 -12.95
C ASP A 40 6.63 -4.81 -11.85
N THR A 41 7.12 -5.69 -10.98
CA THR A 41 7.97 -5.28 -9.86
C THR A 41 9.31 -4.68 -10.30
N GLY A 42 9.81 -5.08 -11.48
CA GLY A 42 11.06 -4.56 -12.02
C GLY A 42 10.96 -3.11 -12.47
N TRP A 43 9.82 -2.70 -13.05
CA TRP A 43 9.61 -1.30 -13.41
C TRP A 43 9.50 -0.42 -12.16
N TRP A 44 8.81 -0.90 -11.12
CA TRP A 44 8.71 -0.19 -9.84
C TRP A 44 10.08 0.00 -9.17
N GLY A 45 10.94 -1.03 -9.19
CA GLY A 45 12.31 -0.89 -8.70
C GLY A 45 13.07 0.23 -9.41
N ARG A 46 12.96 0.33 -10.74
CA ARG A 46 13.55 1.44 -11.52
C ARG A 46 12.94 2.80 -11.16
N ALA A 47 11.64 2.87 -10.90
CA ALA A 47 11.00 4.09 -10.42
C ALA A 47 11.51 4.51 -9.03
N ALA A 48 11.73 3.55 -8.12
CA ALA A 48 12.31 3.80 -6.81
C ALA A 48 13.76 4.29 -6.90
N GLU A 49 14.57 3.75 -7.82
CA GLU A 49 15.93 4.24 -8.13
C GLU A 49 15.95 5.72 -8.58
N LEU A 50 14.85 6.22 -9.15
CA LEU A 50 14.67 7.63 -9.50
C LEU A 50 14.19 8.50 -8.33
N GLY A 51 14.10 7.94 -7.11
CA GLY A 51 13.67 8.64 -5.90
C GLY A 51 12.16 8.81 -5.75
N TRP A 52 11.35 8.06 -6.51
CA TRP A 52 9.89 8.27 -6.46
C TRP A 52 9.28 7.86 -5.11
N ALA A 53 9.88 6.89 -4.44
CA ALA A 53 9.47 6.47 -3.10
C ALA A 53 10.00 7.41 -1.99
N SER A 54 11.06 8.19 -2.24
CA SER A 54 11.78 8.95 -1.20
C SER A 54 11.22 10.36 -0.96
N LEU A 55 10.27 10.83 -1.78
CA LEU A 55 9.81 12.23 -1.80
C LEU A 55 9.25 12.74 -0.47
N LEU A 56 8.61 11.88 0.32
CA LEU A 56 8.03 12.24 1.62
C LEU A 56 8.90 11.77 2.81
N VAL A 57 10.12 11.32 2.54
CA VAL A 57 11.04 10.82 3.56
C VAL A 57 12.11 11.88 3.85
N PRO A 58 12.51 12.10 5.11
CA PRO A 58 13.62 12.98 5.47
C PRO A 58 14.97 12.46 4.93
N GLU A 59 15.91 13.37 4.68
CA GLU A 59 17.25 13.02 4.15
C GLU A 59 18.01 12.06 5.08
N GLU A 60 17.82 12.16 6.40
CA GLU A 60 18.45 11.29 7.40
C GLU A 60 18.05 9.82 7.27
N LEU A 61 16.92 9.55 6.60
CA LEU A 61 16.38 8.22 6.34
C LEU A 61 16.52 7.80 4.86
N GLY A 62 17.42 8.46 4.12
CA GLY A 62 17.63 8.21 2.69
C GLY A 62 16.56 8.83 1.78
N GLY A 63 15.81 9.79 2.33
CA GLY A 63 14.78 10.53 1.65
C GLY A 63 15.28 11.71 0.81
N GLY A 64 14.35 12.48 0.26
CA GLY A 64 14.66 13.76 -0.40
C GLY A 64 13.63 14.16 -1.44
N SER A 65 13.51 15.47 -1.67
CA SER A 65 12.60 16.05 -2.68
C SER A 65 13.33 17.09 -3.53
N PRO A 66 13.13 17.12 -4.87
CA PRO A 66 13.76 18.10 -5.75
C PRO A 66 13.53 19.56 -5.37
N SER A 67 12.39 19.90 -4.80
CA SER A 67 12.03 21.29 -4.48
C SER A 67 12.21 21.67 -3.02
N GLY A 68 12.51 20.71 -2.15
CA GLY A 68 12.37 20.85 -0.70
C GLY A 68 10.91 20.76 -0.20
N ASP A 69 9.93 20.66 -1.09
CA ASP A 69 8.53 20.38 -0.78
C ASP A 69 8.10 19.05 -1.42
N GLY A 70 8.29 17.97 -0.66
CA GLY A 70 7.98 16.62 -1.08
C GLY A 70 6.53 16.39 -1.48
N VAL A 71 5.57 17.12 -0.90
CA VAL A 71 4.16 16.99 -1.25
C VAL A 71 3.89 17.58 -2.64
N THR A 72 4.47 18.74 -2.92
CA THR A 72 4.37 19.36 -4.25
C THR A 72 5.04 18.48 -5.31
N ASP A 73 6.22 17.94 -5.03
CA ASP A 73 6.93 17.08 -5.99
C ASP A 73 6.19 15.76 -6.24
N LEU A 74 5.63 15.15 -5.19
CA LEU A 74 4.80 13.95 -5.34
C LEU A 74 3.52 14.24 -6.13
N ALA A 75 2.90 15.41 -5.97
CA ALA A 75 1.71 15.80 -6.74
C ALA A 75 2.03 15.93 -8.24
N LEU A 76 3.16 16.55 -8.60
CA LEU A 76 3.63 16.64 -9.98
C LEU A 76 3.91 15.25 -10.57
N LEU A 77 4.56 14.37 -9.80
CA LEU A 77 4.82 13.00 -10.23
C LEU A 77 3.51 12.19 -10.40
N ALA A 78 2.57 12.34 -9.47
CA ALA A 78 1.25 11.71 -9.52
C ALA A 78 0.45 12.15 -10.75
N GLU A 79 0.55 13.41 -11.17
CA GLU A 79 -0.07 13.90 -12.40
C GLU A 79 0.48 13.17 -13.63
N GLN A 80 1.81 13.04 -13.75
CA GLN A 80 2.44 12.31 -14.87
C GLN A 80 2.08 10.82 -14.87
N ALA A 81 2.11 10.19 -13.68
CA ALA A 81 1.70 8.80 -13.52
C ALA A 81 0.23 8.59 -13.90
N GLY A 82 -0.66 9.51 -13.51
CA GLY A 82 -2.07 9.49 -13.89
C GLY A 82 -2.30 9.71 -15.39
N HIS A 83 -1.55 10.61 -16.01
CA HIS A 83 -1.62 10.89 -17.46
C HIS A 83 -1.34 9.65 -18.31
N THR A 84 -0.40 8.81 -17.87
CA THR A 84 0.00 7.58 -18.56
C THR A 84 -0.71 6.32 -18.04
N VAL A 85 -1.54 6.45 -17.00
CA VAL A 85 -2.19 5.33 -16.29
C VAL A 85 -1.14 4.33 -15.78
N ALA A 86 -0.04 4.84 -15.23
CA ALA A 86 1.08 4.04 -14.78
C ALA A 86 0.65 3.06 -13.66
N PRO A 87 0.86 1.74 -13.83
CA PRO A 87 0.40 0.75 -12.87
C PRO A 87 1.45 0.57 -11.78
N GLY A 88 1.10 0.75 -10.51
CA GLY A 88 1.96 0.36 -9.40
C GLY A 88 1.76 1.19 -8.15
N PRO A 89 2.64 1.01 -7.15
CA PRO A 89 2.32 1.37 -5.78
C PRO A 89 2.81 2.76 -5.36
N LEU A 90 2.83 3.75 -6.26
CA LEU A 90 3.31 5.11 -5.95
C LEU A 90 2.60 5.69 -4.72
N HIS A 91 1.29 5.89 -4.81
CA HIS A 91 0.50 6.43 -3.69
C HIS A 91 0.52 5.55 -2.42
N PRO A 92 0.29 4.22 -2.48
CA PRO A 92 0.32 3.39 -1.28
C PRO A 92 1.66 3.37 -0.55
N VAL A 93 2.77 3.30 -1.29
CA VAL A 93 4.11 3.36 -0.66
C VAL A 93 4.39 4.75 -0.10
N SER A 94 4.10 5.83 -0.83
CA SER A 94 4.32 7.20 -0.34
C SER A 94 3.54 7.49 0.94
N ILE A 95 2.28 7.05 1.04
CA ILE A 95 1.44 7.25 2.22
C ILE A 95 1.96 6.45 3.42
N VAL A 96 2.36 5.19 3.20
CA VAL A 96 2.94 4.37 4.27
C VAL A 96 4.25 4.99 4.76
N LEU A 97 5.13 5.43 3.86
CA LEU A 97 6.38 6.09 4.21
C LEU A 97 6.15 7.36 5.04
N ALA A 98 5.23 8.22 4.63
CA ALA A 98 4.85 9.39 5.42
C ALA A 98 4.35 9.01 6.82
N GLY A 99 3.55 7.95 6.94
CA GLY A 99 3.07 7.46 8.23
C GLY A 99 4.17 6.85 9.12
N LEU A 100 5.14 6.14 8.52
CA LEU A 100 6.26 5.53 9.25
C LEU A 100 7.25 6.58 9.76
N VAL A 101 7.49 7.64 8.99
CA VAL A 101 8.35 8.77 9.39
C VAL A 101 7.79 9.47 10.63
N GLU A 102 6.48 9.62 10.71
CA GLU A 102 5.79 10.27 11.85
C GLU A 102 5.54 9.31 13.03
N ALA A 103 5.71 8.01 12.83
CA ALA A 103 5.53 7.02 13.88
C ALA A 103 6.69 7.04 14.88
N PRO A 104 6.48 6.57 16.13
CA PRO A 104 7.60 6.28 17.02
C PRO A 104 8.61 5.33 16.35
N GLY A 105 9.91 5.54 16.57
CA GLY A 105 10.99 4.85 15.85
C GLY A 105 11.01 3.32 15.98
N GLY A 106 11.96 2.68 15.27
CA GLY A 106 12.04 1.21 15.12
C GLY A 106 11.50 0.72 13.76
N HIS A 107 11.52 1.59 12.75
CA HIS A 107 11.03 1.33 11.40
C HIS A 107 12.06 1.66 10.32
N GLU A 108 13.30 1.98 10.70
CA GLU A 108 14.37 2.46 9.83
C GLU A 108 14.68 1.45 8.71
N GLU A 109 14.81 0.16 9.04
CA GLU A 109 15.03 -0.92 8.06
C GLU A 109 13.86 -1.07 7.06
N LEU A 110 12.63 -0.87 7.54
CA LEU A 110 11.44 -0.95 6.67
C LEU A 110 11.36 0.27 5.74
N ILE A 111 11.65 1.46 6.26
CA ILE A 111 11.74 2.70 5.47
C ILE A 111 12.80 2.53 4.38
N GLU A 112 14.00 2.06 4.74
CA GLU A 112 15.08 1.79 3.79
C GLU A 112 14.63 0.84 2.68
N SER A 113 13.99 -0.28 3.04
CA SER A 113 13.51 -1.27 2.05
C SER A 113 12.41 -0.73 1.13
N LEU A 114 11.52 0.13 1.64
CA LEU A 114 10.45 0.78 0.88
C LEU A 114 11.02 1.84 -0.07
N VAL A 115 11.95 2.67 0.41
CA VAL A 115 12.65 3.69 -0.39
C VAL A 115 13.44 3.03 -1.52
N ALA A 116 14.09 1.90 -1.26
CA ALA A 116 14.82 1.13 -2.27
C ALA A 116 13.89 0.38 -3.27
N GLY A 117 12.57 0.43 -3.10
CA GLY A 117 11.61 -0.28 -3.95
C GLY A 117 11.65 -1.81 -3.82
N GLN A 118 12.33 -2.34 -2.81
CA GLN A 118 12.48 -3.79 -2.56
C GLN A 118 11.24 -4.37 -1.88
N THR A 119 10.58 -3.54 -1.05
CA THR A 119 9.32 -3.87 -0.40
C THR A 119 8.22 -2.97 -0.96
N VAL A 120 6.99 -3.49 -0.98
CA VAL A 120 5.78 -2.72 -1.27
C VAL A 120 4.88 -2.80 -0.05
N ALA A 121 4.37 -1.65 0.39
CA ALA A 121 3.43 -1.56 1.48
C ALA A 121 2.19 -0.76 1.07
N SER A 122 1.10 -1.03 1.78
CA SER A 122 -0.15 -0.28 1.69
C SER A 122 -0.75 -0.18 3.09
N TRP A 123 -1.73 0.68 3.26
CA TRP A 123 -2.44 0.83 4.53
C TRP A 123 -3.76 0.06 4.51
N ALA A 124 -4.14 -0.51 5.66
CA ALA A 124 -5.38 -1.24 5.84
C ALA A 124 -6.29 -0.50 6.82
N ALA A 125 -6.87 0.61 6.37
CA ALA A 125 -7.73 1.46 7.21
C ALA A 125 -9.11 0.84 7.52
N TYR A 126 -9.53 -0.15 6.73
CA TYR A 126 -10.84 -0.77 6.87
C TYR A 126 -10.75 -2.09 7.66
N GLU A 127 -11.54 -2.19 8.73
CA GLU A 127 -11.79 -3.44 9.44
C GLU A 127 -13.31 -3.70 9.49
N PRO A 128 -13.80 -4.93 9.24
CA PRO A 128 -15.24 -5.21 9.18
C PRO A 128 -16.03 -4.80 10.44
N THR A 129 -15.40 -4.84 11.60
CA THR A 129 -16.03 -4.52 12.90
C THR A 129 -15.64 -3.15 13.44
N ARG A 130 -14.78 -2.40 12.73
CA ARG A 130 -14.29 -1.09 13.19
C ARG A 130 -14.32 -0.11 12.02
N PRO A 131 -15.32 0.79 11.96
CA PRO A 131 -15.38 1.77 10.89
C PRO A 131 -14.16 2.70 10.99
N PHE A 132 -13.63 3.08 9.82
CA PHE A 132 -12.56 4.08 9.75
C PHE A 132 -13.07 5.43 10.30
N SER A 133 -12.28 6.06 11.16
CA SER A 133 -12.56 7.40 11.70
C SER A 133 -11.31 8.26 11.58
N ALA A 134 -11.33 9.19 10.62
CA ALA A 134 -10.21 10.10 10.35
C ALA A 134 -9.84 10.97 11.57
N LEU A 135 -10.84 11.29 12.42
CA LEU A 135 -10.66 12.14 13.60
C LEU A 135 -10.17 11.37 14.84
N GLN A 136 -10.10 10.04 14.76
CA GLN A 136 -9.61 9.16 15.83
C GLN A 136 -8.49 8.26 15.29
N ALA A 137 -7.59 8.84 14.49
CA ALA A 137 -6.44 8.12 13.97
C ALA A 137 -5.57 7.65 15.15
N VAL A 138 -5.56 6.33 15.37
CA VAL A 138 -4.55 5.69 16.19
C VAL A 138 -3.43 5.28 15.23
N THR A 139 -2.26 5.91 15.35
CA THR A 139 -1.02 5.46 14.69
C THR A 139 -0.53 4.20 15.39
N GLY A 140 -1.18 3.08 15.04
CA GLY A 140 -0.79 1.74 15.49
C GLY A 140 -0.47 0.89 14.28
N LEU A 141 0.76 0.37 14.21
CA LEU A 141 1.11 -0.71 13.29
C LEU A 141 0.56 -2.03 13.87
N GLY A 142 -0.56 -2.47 13.32
CA GLY A 142 -1.08 -3.82 13.51
C GLY A 142 -0.70 -4.69 12.33
N THR A 143 -0.22 -5.91 12.59
CA THR A 143 -0.10 -6.93 11.55
C THR A 143 -1.34 -7.81 11.58
N THR A 144 -2.17 -7.72 10.54
CA THR A 144 -3.30 -8.63 10.34
C THR A 144 -3.03 -9.52 9.14
N ALA A 145 -2.66 -10.77 9.39
CA ALA A 145 -2.53 -11.77 8.34
C ALA A 145 -3.91 -12.39 8.06
N THR A 146 -4.49 -12.09 6.90
CA THR A 146 -5.66 -12.84 6.40
C THR A 146 -5.14 -14.04 5.60
N PRO A 147 -5.43 -15.29 6.00
CA PRO A 147 -5.00 -16.45 5.22
C PRO A 147 -5.67 -16.41 3.83
N PRO A 148 -4.91 -16.67 2.74
CA PRO A 148 -5.49 -16.73 1.41
C PRO A 148 -6.51 -17.88 1.36
N ARG A 149 -7.67 -17.61 0.76
CA ARG A 149 -8.86 -18.49 0.74
C ARG A 149 -8.65 -19.84 0.02
N ARG A 150 -7.44 -20.13 -0.47
CA ARG A 150 -7.07 -21.40 -1.10
C ARG A 150 -5.56 -21.65 -1.06
N ALA A 151 -5.02 -22.00 0.11
CA ALA A 151 -3.72 -22.65 0.19
C ALA A 151 -3.88 -23.98 0.92
N THR A 152 -3.92 -25.08 0.16
CA THR A 152 -3.59 -26.39 0.69
C THR A 152 -2.14 -26.36 1.16
N ALA A 153 -1.99 -26.45 2.48
CA ALA A 153 -0.86 -26.92 3.28
C ALA A 153 0.59 -26.68 2.81
N SER A 154 1.38 -26.26 3.82
CA SER A 154 2.83 -26.45 3.98
C SER A 154 3.75 -25.41 3.36
N THR A 155 3.93 -24.30 4.07
CA THR A 155 5.28 -23.74 4.34
C THR A 155 5.23 -23.04 5.69
N ALA A 156 6.03 -23.52 6.63
CA ALA A 156 6.08 -23.01 8.00
C ALA A 156 6.91 -21.72 8.05
N SER A 157 6.24 -20.58 8.26
CA SER A 157 6.89 -19.35 8.68
C SER A 157 6.69 -19.16 10.18
N ARG A 158 7.80 -18.91 10.87
CA ARG A 158 7.94 -18.94 12.33
C ARG A 158 7.14 -17.79 12.97
N THR A 159 6.06 -18.13 13.65
CA THR A 159 5.21 -17.21 14.42
C THR A 159 5.83 -16.90 15.79
N VAL A 160 6.06 -15.63 16.11
CA VAL A 160 6.16 -15.20 17.51
C VAL A 160 4.73 -14.96 18.00
N SER A 161 4.26 -15.83 18.89
CA SER A 161 2.88 -15.82 19.41
C SER A 161 2.77 -15.12 20.77
N LYS A 162 1.71 -14.32 20.95
CA LYS A 162 0.92 -14.27 22.19
C LYS A 162 -0.55 -13.92 21.86
N PRO A 163 -1.53 -14.33 22.69
CA PRO A 163 -2.72 -15.00 22.19
C PRO A 163 -3.98 -14.11 22.27
N ALA A 164 -4.92 -14.32 21.35
CA ALA A 164 -6.35 -14.22 21.67
C ALA A 164 -7.22 -14.88 20.58
N ALA A 165 -8.06 -15.81 21.05
CA ALA A 165 -9.34 -16.28 20.51
C ALA A 165 -9.44 -16.65 19.02
N THR A 166 -9.39 -17.96 18.77
CA THR A 166 -9.94 -18.56 17.55
C THR A 166 -11.46 -18.35 17.51
N VAL A 167 -11.94 -17.56 16.54
CA VAL A 167 -13.35 -17.53 16.14
C VAL A 167 -13.42 -18.00 14.69
N THR A 168 -13.97 -19.18 14.46
CA THR A 168 -14.27 -19.70 13.12
C THR A 168 -15.58 -19.06 12.65
N PRO A 169 -15.65 -18.39 11.49
CA PRO A 169 -16.91 -17.76 11.10
C PRO A 169 -17.72 -18.68 10.18
N CYS A 170 -18.97 -18.95 10.57
CA CYS A 170 -19.97 -19.74 9.82
C CYS A 170 -20.69 -18.85 8.79
N TRP A 171 -20.20 -18.80 7.55
CA TRP A 171 -20.74 -17.90 6.50
C TRP A 171 -21.85 -18.50 5.61
N TRP A 172 -22.34 -19.71 5.89
CA TRP A 172 -23.15 -20.47 4.89
C TRP A 172 -24.47 -21.09 5.37
N SER A 173 -25.08 -20.58 6.44
CA SER A 173 -26.48 -20.94 6.78
C SER A 173 -27.29 -19.69 7.15
N PRO A 174 -28.53 -19.53 6.62
CA PRO A 174 -29.39 -18.43 7.04
C PRO A 174 -29.76 -18.59 8.53
N PRO A 175 -29.81 -17.49 9.31
CA PRO A 175 -30.14 -17.54 10.72
C PRO A 175 -31.58 -18.01 10.95
N VAL A 176 -31.79 -18.86 11.96
CA VAL A 176 -33.13 -19.16 12.48
C VAL A 176 -33.40 -18.24 13.66
N THR A 177 -34.47 -17.46 13.57
CA THR A 177 -34.90 -16.54 14.63
C THR A 177 -36.02 -17.19 15.43
N ASP A 178 -35.88 -17.23 16.76
CA ASP A 178 -37.00 -17.60 17.63
C ASP A 178 -37.97 -16.41 17.81
N ARG A 179 -39.20 -16.66 18.26
CA ARG A 179 -40.24 -15.65 18.57
C ARG A 179 -39.79 -14.60 19.60
N SER A 180 -38.71 -14.86 20.32
CA SER A 180 -38.04 -13.89 21.20
C SER A 180 -37.06 -12.94 20.50
N GLY A 181 -36.86 -13.07 19.18
CA GLY A 181 -35.97 -12.20 18.39
C GLY A 181 -34.48 -12.55 18.46
N SER A 182 -34.11 -13.63 19.15
CA SER A 182 -32.71 -14.07 19.26
C SER A 182 -32.35 -15.00 18.09
N SER A 183 -31.19 -14.79 17.46
CA SER A 183 -30.68 -15.62 16.35
C SER A 183 -29.43 -16.38 16.78
N TRP A 184 -29.37 -17.68 16.47
CA TRP A 184 -28.26 -18.56 16.84
C TRP A 184 -27.98 -19.58 15.73
N CYS A 185 -26.72 -20.03 15.61
CA CYS A 185 -26.31 -21.04 14.63
C CYS A 185 -26.66 -22.45 15.11
N ARG A 186 -27.19 -23.31 14.22
CA ARG A 186 -27.36 -24.74 14.51
C ARG A 186 -26.00 -25.46 14.51
N PRO A 187 -25.71 -26.33 15.49
CA PRO A 187 -24.55 -27.21 15.42
C PRO A 187 -24.71 -28.24 14.27
N PRO A 188 -23.61 -28.70 13.66
CA PRO A 188 -23.67 -29.75 12.62
C PRO A 188 -24.20 -31.07 13.21
N PRO A 189 -24.89 -31.91 12.41
CA PRO A 189 -25.29 -33.23 12.87
C PRO A 189 -24.06 -34.11 13.16
N PRO A 190 -24.12 -34.99 14.17
CA PRO A 190 -23.04 -35.95 14.41
C PRO A 190 -22.92 -36.89 13.21
N GLY A 191 -21.68 -37.09 12.75
CA GLY A 191 -21.32 -38.12 11.77
C GLY A 191 -21.07 -39.48 12.43
#